data_AF-A0A951PFY8-F1
#
_entry.id   AF-A0A951PFY8-F1
#
_cell.length_a   1.000
_cell.length_b   1.000
_cell.length_c   1.000
_cell.angle_alpha   90.00
_cell.angle_beta   90.00
_cell.angle_gamma   90.00
#
_symmetry.space_group_name_H-M   'P 1'
#
loop_
_entity.id
_entity.type
_entity.pdbx_description
1 polymer ?
#
loop_
_entity_poly.entity_id
_entity_poly.type
_entity_poly.pdbx_seq_one_letter_code
_entity_poly.pdbx_strand_id
1 'polypeptide(L)'
;MVRAKTRRRRRSRYRRAQMTYLPQQSWLKRFRLVLISPLLVVALSLSFNQKQQGVAEPFERFVPLAARSPAWVPTIAQASLPVQITRHGNQVVLNGRRVSMPWSQQQQLLGIADAGLVSELGLELLDSNSPQQQPVSWFSDSLKLNSWLTKQYRYLDLASLQQQFGWQVELRGAELQISTPAAQITGLQQGAQAWGDRLVVNLDRATPWQLSENQGESVLAIDAQSDPKTLGRLQTGQNLTGFKLEASGKRTLLRLSYAGGLRPRVWTLSNPNRIVIDLRPDAMPERDILWAPGLRWQQQWVNLGNSRFPVVGLEIDPRQSGLSLRPMLSGTNNVGTAPLSATAQRAQGIAAINGGFFNRNNRLPLGAIRSGERWISGPILNRGALGWNDSGEVTVGRLKLQETLTVGSQKRLMQSTNSGYVGAGVARYTPDWGSSYSSIIDNETLVTVQNSQVVSQKQVAKAGQATAIPSDGYLLVVRADADAPKLLAVGTQLEVTAETLPDEFNQFAQVMGAGPLLIKNRQMVLDAPSEQFSANFMQEAAPRSVIATTAQGKLLLLTVHNRVNGAGPTLSEVAGVMQQIGAVDALNLDGGSSTTLYLGGQILNRTPSSTASVSNGIGVFIQP
;
A
#
# COMPACT_ATOMS: atom_id res chain seq x y z
N MET A 1 3.57 38.19 -52.53
CA MET A 1 4.22 39.22 -51.68
C MET A 1 3.91 38.91 -50.23
N VAL A 2 4.94 38.78 -49.41
CA VAL A 2 4.96 38.34 -48.01
C VAL A 2 4.21 39.31 -47.09
N ARG A 3 3.45 38.82 -46.09
CA ARG A 3 3.45 39.39 -44.72
C ARG A 3 2.76 38.54 -43.65
N ALA A 4 3.62 37.97 -42.81
CA ALA A 4 3.55 37.70 -41.37
C ALA A 4 2.21 37.89 -40.62
N LYS A 5 1.78 36.82 -39.94
CA LYS A 5 0.95 36.89 -38.73
C LYS A 5 1.68 36.28 -37.53
N THR A 6 1.61 37.04 -36.46
CA THR A 6 2.36 37.00 -35.21
C THR A 6 1.95 35.84 -34.29
N ARG A 7 2.91 35.03 -33.83
CA ARG A 7 2.74 34.06 -32.73
C ARG A 7 2.87 34.78 -31.38
N ARG A 8 1.79 34.91 -30.60
CA ARG A 8 1.83 35.25 -29.17
C ARG A 8 1.91 33.97 -28.32
N ARG A 9 3.08 33.72 -27.73
CA ARG A 9 3.27 32.76 -26.63
C ARG A 9 2.82 33.41 -25.31
N ARG A 10 1.81 32.84 -24.64
CA ARG A 10 1.50 33.13 -23.22
C ARG A 10 2.51 32.38 -22.34
N ARG A 11 3.37 33.10 -21.63
CA ARG A 11 4.17 32.58 -20.50
C ARG A 11 3.33 32.71 -19.23
N SER A 12 3.10 31.61 -18.51
CA SER A 12 2.56 31.65 -17.15
C SER A 12 3.70 32.04 -16.17
N ARG A 13 3.41 32.97 -15.27
CA ARG A 13 4.30 33.41 -14.19
C ARG A 13 4.01 32.55 -12.96
N TYR A 14 4.96 31.72 -12.55
CA TYR A 14 5.01 31.21 -11.17
C TYR A 14 5.90 32.15 -10.36
N ARG A 15 5.32 32.80 -9.34
CA ARG A 15 6.05 33.63 -8.37
C ARG A 15 6.86 32.71 -7.44
N ARG A 16 8.16 32.97 -7.35
CA ARG A 16 9.05 32.47 -6.28
C ARG A 16 8.68 33.17 -4.98
N ALA A 17 8.40 32.41 -3.92
CA ALA A 17 8.49 32.90 -2.56
C ALA A 17 9.87 32.51 -2.02
N GLN A 18 10.73 33.51 -1.78
CA GLN A 18 11.95 33.36 -0.99
C GLN A 18 11.56 33.45 0.49
N MET A 19 11.86 32.40 1.27
CA MET A 19 11.80 32.45 2.74
C MET A 19 13.16 32.90 3.27
N THR A 20 13.19 34.07 3.88
CA THR A 20 14.27 34.54 4.75
C THR A 20 13.98 34.09 6.18
N TYR A 21 14.95 33.40 6.80
CA TYR A 21 14.96 33.08 8.22
C TYR A 21 15.39 34.31 9.02
N LEU A 22 14.64 34.65 10.08
CA LEU A 22 15.06 35.57 11.15
C LEU A 22 14.95 34.83 12.50
N PRO A 23 15.92 34.98 13.41
CA PRO A 23 15.92 34.32 14.71
C PRO A 23 15.16 35.14 15.74
N GLN A 24 14.33 34.50 16.58
CA GLN A 24 13.74 35.15 17.75
C GLN A 24 14.53 34.81 19.01
N GLN A 25 15.07 35.85 19.65
CA GLN A 25 15.54 35.87 21.02
C GLN A 25 14.42 36.31 21.98
N SER A 26 14.35 35.58 23.10
CA SER A 26 13.97 35.96 24.47
C SER A 26 13.07 37.18 24.72
N TRP A 27 11.93 36.94 25.39
CA TRP A 27 11.42 37.84 26.45
C TRP A 27 10.85 37.03 27.61
N LEU A 28 11.37 37.32 28.81
CA LEU A 28 10.95 36.85 30.13
C LEU A 28 10.12 37.94 30.82
N LYS A 29 9.37 37.53 31.87
CA LYS A 29 8.65 38.30 32.92
C LYS A 29 7.16 38.49 32.61
N ARG A 30 6.21 38.19 33.50
CA ARG A 30 6.15 37.89 34.95
C ARG A 30 4.76 37.29 35.21
N PHE A 31 4.63 36.29 36.07
CA PHE A 31 3.58 36.25 37.11
C PHE A 31 4.02 35.29 38.23
N ARG A 32 3.95 35.77 39.47
CA ARG A 32 4.35 35.09 40.71
C ARG A 32 3.17 34.33 41.32
N LEU A 33 3.50 33.18 41.92
CA LEU A 33 2.96 32.51 43.11
C LEU A 33 1.46 32.59 43.42
N VAL A 34 0.84 31.41 43.62
CA VAL A 34 0.32 30.99 44.94
C VAL A 34 0.55 29.47 45.13
N LEU A 35 1.23 29.11 46.22
CA LEU A 35 1.33 27.76 46.79
C LEU A 35 0.16 27.56 47.77
N ILE A 36 -0.59 26.46 47.69
CA ILE A 36 -1.29 25.88 48.85
C ILE A 36 -1.29 24.34 48.74
N SER A 37 -0.81 23.70 49.80
CA SER A 37 -1.02 22.32 50.27
C SER A 37 -0.86 22.38 51.80
N PRO A 38 -1.25 21.39 52.62
CA PRO A 38 -2.03 20.15 52.43
C PRO A 38 -3.12 19.96 53.53
N LEU A 39 -3.55 18.69 53.77
CA LEU A 39 -4.29 18.11 54.93
C LEU A 39 -5.84 18.03 54.79
N LEU A 40 -6.58 17.02 55.26
CA LEU A 40 -6.44 15.63 55.75
C LEU A 40 -7.89 15.16 56.09
N VAL A 41 -8.09 13.86 56.41
CA VAL A 41 -9.24 13.23 57.16
C VAL A 41 -10.39 12.62 56.31
N VAL A 42 -10.93 11.40 56.51
CA VAL A 42 -10.69 10.15 57.31
C VAL A 42 -11.62 9.03 56.77
N ALA A 43 -11.21 7.76 56.96
CA ALA A 43 -11.89 6.42 57.10
C ALA A 43 -13.41 6.22 56.83
N LEU A 44 -14.00 5.04 56.57
CA LEU A 44 -13.86 3.61 56.96
C LEU A 44 -14.35 2.74 55.76
N SER A 45 -14.12 1.42 55.59
CA SER A 45 -14.25 0.29 56.52
C SER A 45 -13.58 -1.01 56.01
N LEU A 46 -12.87 -1.67 56.92
CA LEU A 46 -12.56 -3.12 57.07
C LEU A 46 -13.86 -3.96 57.05
N SER A 47 -13.97 -5.29 56.90
CA SER A 47 -13.13 -6.48 56.67
C SER A 47 -14.13 -7.65 56.63
N PHE A 48 -13.87 -8.73 55.90
CA PHE A 48 -14.19 -10.09 56.37
C PHE A 48 -13.25 -11.11 55.73
N ASN A 49 -12.77 -12.02 56.57
CA ASN A 49 -11.72 -13.02 56.33
C ASN A 49 -12.21 -14.33 56.95
N GLN A 50 -11.91 -15.48 56.31
CA GLN A 50 -11.67 -16.85 56.84
C GLN A 50 -12.23 -17.92 55.90
N LYS A 51 -11.36 -18.71 55.24
CA LYS A 51 -10.68 -19.97 55.66
C LYS A 51 -11.48 -21.22 55.26
N GLN A 52 -10.84 -22.10 54.49
CA GLN A 52 -10.59 -23.50 54.88
C GLN A 52 -9.48 -24.14 54.02
N GLN A 53 -8.49 -24.72 54.71
CA GLN A 53 -7.55 -25.78 54.27
C GLN A 53 -8.28 -27.14 54.46
N GLY A 54 -7.97 -28.28 53.84
CA GLY A 54 -6.88 -28.74 53.00
C GLY A 54 -7.03 -30.27 52.77
N VAL A 55 -5.88 -30.94 52.55
CA VAL A 55 -5.58 -32.40 52.55
C VAL A 55 -5.17 -32.97 51.19
N ALA A 56 -4.01 -33.65 51.19
CA ALA A 56 -3.30 -34.25 50.07
C ALA A 56 -3.07 -35.76 50.29
N GLU A 57 -3.02 -36.50 49.16
CA GLU A 57 -2.35 -37.81 48.87
C GLU A 57 -2.95 -39.11 49.49
N PRO A 58 -2.79 -40.33 48.88
CA PRO A 58 -1.70 -40.74 47.96
C PRO A 58 -2.06 -41.63 46.72
N PHE A 59 -1.03 -41.83 45.89
CA PHE A 59 -0.83 -42.80 44.78
C PHE A 59 -1.37 -44.23 44.97
N GLU A 60 -1.94 -44.85 43.91
CA GLU A 60 -1.37 -46.02 43.20
C GLU A 60 -2.28 -46.60 42.06
N ARG A 61 -1.60 -47.14 41.03
CA ARG A 61 -1.97 -48.20 40.06
C ARG A 61 -2.69 -47.88 38.73
N PHE A 62 -1.86 -48.03 37.69
CA PHE A 62 -2.18 -48.39 36.31
C PHE A 62 -2.94 -49.72 36.18
N VAL A 63 -3.98 -49.74 35.33
CA VAL A 63 -4.46 -50.91 34.58
C VAL A 63 -4.89 -50.43 33.17
N PRO A 64 -4.53 -51.13 32.08
CA PRO A 64 -4.59 -50.60 30.72
C PRO A 64 -6.00 -50.75 30.12
N LEU A 65 -6.49 -49.69 29.49
CA LEU A 65 -7.72 -49.73 28.69
C LEU A 65 -7.38 -49.73 27.20
N ALA A 66 -7.91 -50.75 26.55
CA ALA A 66 -7.79 -51.13 25.16
C ALA A 66 -7.84 -49.96 24.17
N ALA A 67 -7.00 -50.07 23.15
CA ALA A 67 -6.93 -49.21 21.99
C ALA A 67 -8.32 -49.01 21.35
N ARG A 68 -8.84 -47.80 21.46
CA ARG A 68 -9.83 -47.24 20.53
C ARG A 68 -9.09 -46.28 19.62
N SER A 69 -8.96 -46.68 18.36
CA SER A 69 -8.46 -45.84 17.27
C SER A 69 -9.30 -44.56 17.15
N PRO A 70 -8.71 -43.36 17.21
CA PRO A 70 -9.31 -42.19 16.60
C PRO A 70 -8.97 -42.21 15.11
N ALA A 71 -9.94 -42.58 14.30
CA ALA A 71 -9.93 -42.31 12.87
C ALA A 71 -10.07 -40.79 12.65
N TRP A 72 -8.94 -40.09 12.68
CA TRP A 72 -8.73 -38.79 12.02
C TRP A 72 -7.30 -38.82 11.49
N VAL A 73 -7.07 -39.59 10.43
CA VAL A 73 -6.00 -39.25 9.50
C VAL A 73 -6.50 -37.99 8.81
N PRO A 74 -5.89 -36.80 8.99
CA PRO A 74 -6.20 -35.69 8.12
C PRO A 74 -5.93 -36.21 6.72
N THR A 75 -6.94 -36.17 5.84
CA THR A 75 -6.71 -36.33 4.42
C THR A 75 -5.63 -35.31 4.09
N ILE A 76 -4.39 -35.76 3.89
CA ILE A 76 -3.39 -34.98 3.19
C ILE A 76 -4.07 -34.74 1.87
N ALA A 77 -4.62 -33.53 1.69
CA ALA A 77 -5.02 -33.05 0.39
C ALA A 77 -3.80 -33.34 -0.48
N GLN A 78 -3.94 -34.30 -1.40
CA GLN A 78 -2.90 -34.63 -2.36
C GLN A 78 -2.38 -33.30 -2.86
N ALA A 79 -1.07 -33.08 -2.67
CA ALA A 79 -0.39 -31.92 -3.20
C ALA A 79 -0.89 -31.74 -4.64
N SER A 80 -1.70 -30.71 -4.85
CA SER A 80 -2.17 -30.38 -6.19
C SER A 80 -0.91 -30.24 -7.02
N LEU A 81 -0.77 -31.06 -8.06
CA LEU A 81 0.34 -30.97 -9.00
C LEU A 81 0.60 -29.48 -9.29
N PRO A 82 1.87 -29.03 -9.26
CA PRO A 82 2.17 -27.63 -9.51
C PRO A 82 1.48 -27.21 -10.81
N VAL A 83 0.79 -26.07 -10.77
CA VAL A 83 0.05 -25.53 -11.92
C VAL A 83 0.99 -25.49 -13.12
N GLN A 84 0.84 -26.45 -14.03
CA GLN A 84 1.69 -26.53 -15.21
C GLN A 84 1.16 -25.55 -16.25
N ILE A 85 1.74 -24.35 -16.21
CA ILE A 85 1.52 -23.33 -17.23
C ILE A 85 2.23 -23.79 -18.51
N THR A 86 1.45 -24.12 -19.54
CA THR A 86 1.98 -24.58 -20.83
C THR A 86 2.33 -23.41 -21.73
N ARG A 87 1.57 -22.31 -21.66
CA ARG A 87 1.78 -21.06 -22.41
C ARG A 87 1.34 -19.85 -21.61
N HIS A 88 1.94 -18.70 -21.87
CA HIS A 88 1.51 -17.43 -21.27
C HIS A 88 1.91 -16.25 -22.17
N GLY A 89 1.28 -15.11 -21.93
CA GLY A 89 1.58 -13.85 -22.59
C GLY A 89 0.95 -12.67 -21.88
N ASN A 90 1.17 -11.47 -22.40
CA ASN A 90 0.67 -10.22 -21.82
C ASN A 90 -0.13 -9.36 -22.80
N GLN A 91 -0.43 -9.90 -23.99
CA GLN A 91 -1.19 -9.20 -25.02
C GLN A 91 -2.41 -10.03 -25.42
N VAL A 92 -3.55 -9.35 -25.46
CA VAL A 92 -4.82 -9.88 -25.94
C VAL A 92 -5.31 -8.97 -27.07
N VAL A 93 -5.83 -9.56 -28.14
CA VAL A 93 -6.54 -8.83 -29.18
C VAL A 93 -8.04 -9.01 -28.93
N LEU A 94 -8.64 -8.00 -28.32
CA LEU A 94 -10.07 -7.96 -28.00
C LEU A 94 -10.82 -7.22 -29.11
N ASN A 95 -11.70 -7.92 -29.84
CA ASN A 95 -12.50 -7.37 -30.92
C ASN A 95 -11.66 -6.61 -31.98
N GLY A 96 -10.44 -7.10 -32.25
CA GLY A 96 -9.48 -6.50 -33.18
C GLY A 96 -8.58 -5.42 -32.59
N ARG A 97 -8.74 -5.04 -31.32
CA ARG A 97 -7.89 -4.09 -30.62
C ARG A 97 -6.91 -4.79 -29.68
N ARG A 98 -5.63 -4.44 -29.77
CA ARG A 98 -4.61 -4.89 -28.82
C ARG A 98 -4.80 -4.22 -27.45
N VAL A 99 -4.84 -5.03 -26.41
CA VAL A 99 -4.91 -4.62 -25.01
C VAL A 99 -3.89 -5.42 -24.18
N SER A 100 -3.30 -4.76 -23.20
CA SER A 100 -2.28 -5.36 -22.33
C SER A 100 -2.96 -6.11 -21.18
N MET A 101 -3.24 -7.39 -21.37
CA MET A 101 -3.78 -8.27 -20.34
C MET A 101 -2.92 -9.53 -20.22
N PRO A 102 -2.40 -9.84 -19.02
CA PRO A 102 -1.78 -11.14 -18.77
C PRO A 102 -2.77 -12.26 -19.03
N TRP A 103 -2.37 -13.25 -19.82
CA TRP A 103 -3.11 -14.47 -20.06
C TRP A 103 -2.19 -15.68 -19.84
N SER A 104 -2.78 -16.82 -19.50
CA SER A 104 -2.06 -18.07 -19.38
C SER A 104 -2.93 -19.25 -19.81
N GLN A 105 -2.24 -20.35 -20.13
CA GLN A 105 -2.84 -21.63 -20.45
C GLN A 105 -2.40 -22.65 -19.41
N GLN A 106 -3.37 -23.24 -18.71
CA GLN A 106 -3.17 -24.37 -17.81
C GLN A 106 -3.79 -25.60 -18.46
N GLN A 107 -2.96 -26.56 -18.88
CA GLN A 107 -3.41 -27.69 -19.71
C GLN A 107 -4.12 -27.20 -20.99
N GLN A 108 -5.43 -27.39 -21.10
CA GLN A 108 -6.29 -26.91 -22.20
C GLN A 108 -7.12 -25.67 -21.83
N LEU A 109 -7.08 -25.24 -20.57
CA LEU A 109 -7.85 -24.09 -20.10
C LEU A 109 -7.10 -22.80 -20.39
N LEU A 110 -7.81 -21.81 -20.92
CA LEU A 110 -7.29 -20.47 -21.20
C LEU A 110 -7.89 -19.50 -20.19
N GLY A 111 -7.02 -18.70 -19.58
CA GLY A 111 -7.44 -17.73 -18.58
C GLY A 111 -6.75 -16.40 -18.72
N ILE A 112 -7.44 -15.37 -18.26
CA ILE A 112 -6.95 -14.00 -18.20
C ILE A 112 -6.82 -13.61 -16.74
N ALA A 113 -5.79 -12.82 -16.42
CA ALA A 113 -5.66 -12.26 -15.09
C ALA A 113 -6.93 -11.50 -14.71
N ASP A 114 -7.45 -11.75 -13.52
CA ASP A 114 -8.71 -11.16 -13.04
C ASP A 114 -8.75 -9.63 -13.16
N ALA A 115 -7.63 -8.96 -12.89
CA ALA A 115 -7.43 -7.53 -13.11
C ALA A 115 -7.80 -7.07 -14.54
N GLY A 116 -7.37 -7.82 -15.55
CA GLY A 116 -7.66 -7.50 -16.95
C GLY A 116 -9.13 -7.73 -17.31
N LEU A 117 -9.74 -8.80 -16.76
CA LEU A 117 -11.18 -9.05 -16.92
C LEU A 117 -12.02 -7.91 -16.34
N VAL A 118 -11.63 -7.38 -15.19
CA VAL A 118 -12.31 -6.23 -14.56
C VAL A 118 -12.10 -4.95 -15.38
N SER A 119 -10.85 -4.62 -15.73
CA SER A 119 -10.53 -3.32 -16.32
C SER A 119 -10.86 -3.20 -17.81
N GLU A 120 -10.72 -4.29 -18.57
CA GLU A 120 -10.87 -4.27 -20.03
C GLU A 120 -12.19 -4.88 -20.53
N LEU A 121 -12.81 -5.75 -19.76
CA LEU A 121 -14.04 -6.46 -20.16
C LEU A 121 -15.26 -6.07 -19.30
N GLY A 122 -15.04 -5.39 -18.17
CA GLY A 122 -16.12 -4.87 -17.33
C GLY A 122 -16.76 -5.93 -16.42
N LEU A 123 -16.01 -6.98 -16.07
CA LEU A 123 -16.47 -7.99 -15.12
C LEU A 123 -16.49 -7.43 -13.70
N GLU A 124 -17.53 -7.75 -12.95
CA GLU A 124 -17.59 -7.52 -11.51
C GLU A 124 -17.22 -8.81 -10.77
N LEU A 125 -16.17 -8.77 -9.94
CA LEU A 125 -15.84 -9.88 -9.06
C LEU A 125 -16.74 -9.80 -7.82
N LEU A 126 -17.49 -10.86 -7.57
CA LEU A 126 -18.36 -11.00 -6.39
C LEU A 126 -17.59 -11.65 -5.25
N ASP A 127 -18.18 -11.64 -4.05
CA ASP A 127 -17.58 -12.25 -2.87
C ASP A 127 -17.29 -13.74 -3.07
N SER A 128 -16.16 -14.19 -2.51
CA SER A 128 -15.75 -15.60 -2.59
C SER A 128 -15.01 -16.03 -1.33
N ASN A 129 -15.31 -17.24 -0.87
CA ASN A 129 -14.55 -17.94 0.17
C ASN A 129 -13.68 -19.08 -0.41
N SER A 130 -13.50 -19.11 -1.74
CA SER A 130 -12.66 -20.11 -2.42
C SER A 130 -11.64 -19.42 -3.32
N PRO A 131 -10.33 -19.67 -3.16
CA PRO A 131 -9.33 -19.12 -4.06
C PRO A 131 -9.29 -19.85 -5.42
N GLN A 132 -9.93 -21.01 -5.56
CA GLN A 132 -10.01 -21.78 -6.82
C GLN A 132 -11.26 -21.46 -7.65
N GLN A 133 -12.21 -20.70 -7.10
CA GLN A 133 -13.41 -20.27 -7.82
C GLN A 133 -13.73 -18.81 -7.57
N GLN A 134 -14.06 -18.10 -8.62
CA GLN A 134 -14.46 -16.71 -8.58
C GLN A 134 -15.85 -16.55 -9.16
N PRO A 135 -16.89 -16.32 -8.33
CA PRO A 135 -18.16 -15.84 -8.81
C PRO A 135 -18.00 -14.42 -9.40
N VAL A 136 -18.56 -14.18 -10.57
CA VAL A 136 -18.53 -12.91 -11.27
C VAL A 136 -19.94 -12.51 -11.70
N SER A 137 -20.18 -11.21 -11.83
CA SER A 137 -21.35 -10.65 -12.53
C SER A 137 -20.88 -9.99 -13.82
N TRP A 138 -21.48 -10.42 -14.93
CA TRP A 138 -21.28 -9.84 -16.26
C TRP A 138 -22.49 -10.20 -17.11
N PHE A 139 -23.44 -9.28 -17.24
CA PHE A 139 -24.74 -9.51 -17.88
C PHE A 139 -25.42 -10.81 -17.41
N SER A 140 -25.28 -11.11 -16.12
CA SER A 140 -25.76 -12.31 -15.44
C SER A 140 -25.78 -12.06 -13.93
N ASP A 141 -26.62 -12.78 -13.19
CA ASP A 141 -26.70 -12.61 -11.74
C ASP A 141 -25.44 -13.14 -11.04
N SER A 142 -24.96 -14.31 -11.47
CA SER A 142 -23.70 -14.89 -11.00
C SER A 142 -23.23 -15.98 -11.96
N LEU A 143 -21.96 -15.92 -12.36
CA LEU A 143 -21.26 -16.97 -13.11
C LEU A 143 -20.00 -17.36 -12.34
N LYS A 144 -19.79 -18.65 -12.08
CA LYS A 144 -18.59 -19.12 -11.36
C LYS A 144 -17.49 -19.49 -12.34
N LEU A 145 -16.34 -18.83 -12.24
CA LEU A 145 -15.16 -19.13 -13.04
C LEU A 145 -14.14 -19.87 -12.19
N ASN A 146 -13.51 -20.91 -12.74
CA ASN A 146 -12.37 -21.55 -12.11
C ASN A 146 -11.17 -20.61 -12.14
N SER A 147 -10.28 -20.74 -11.16
CA SER A 147 -9.08 -19.89 -11.08
C SER A 147 -7.83 -20.65 -10.67
N TRP A 148 -6.69 -20.15 -11.16
CA TRP A 148 -5.36 -20.60 -10.75
C TRP A 148 -4.42 -19.43 -10.53
N LEU A 149 -3.37 -19.69 -9.76
CA LEU A 149 -2.39 -18.69 -9.35
C LEU A 149 -1.05 -18.94 -10.03
N THR A 150 -0.35 -17.85 -10.34
CA THR A 150 1.09 -17.83 -10.58
C THR A 150 1.74 -16.89 -9.57
N LYS A 151 3.06 -16.71 -9.66
CA LYS A 151 3.80 -15.81 -8.76
C LYS A 151 3.32 -14.35 -8.81
N GLN A 152 2.70 -13.92 -9.90
CA GLN A 152 2.33 -12.51 -10.13
C GLN A 152 0.83 -12.27 -10.36
N TYR A 153 0.08 -13.28 -10.80
CA TYR A 153 -1.29 -13.09 -11.26
C TYR A 153 -2.21 -14.22 -10.81
N ARG A 154 -3.49 -13.90 -10.65
CA ARG A 154 -4.58 -14.86 -10.54
C ARG A 154 -5.36 -14.85 -11.83
N TYR A 155 -5.47 -16.00 -12.48
CA TYR A 155 -6.18 -16.14 -13.76
C TYR A 155 -7.57 -16.73 -13.51
N LEU A 156 -8.56 -16.25 -14.26
CA LEU A 156 -9.89 -16.85 -14.32
C LEU A 156 -10.08 -17.50 -15.68
N ASP A 157 -10.63 -18.72 -15.66
CA ASP A 157 -10.98 -19.51 -16.84
C ASP A 157 -12.07 -18.82 -17.68
N LEU A 158 -11.90 -18.85 -19.01
CA LEU A 158 -12.82 -18.25 -19.97
C LEU A 158 -13.91 -19.23 -20.47
N ALA A 159 -13.80 -20.53 -20.20
CA ALA A 159 -14.68 -21.54 -20.79
C ALA A 159 -16.18 -21.24 -20.58
N SER A 160 -16.57 -20.87 -19.36
CA SER A 160 -17.97 -20.53 -19.05
C SER A 160 -18.44 -19.25 -19.75
N LEU A 161 -17.55 -18.26 -19.93
CA LEU A 161 -17.86 -17.03 -20.69
C LEU A 161 -18.07 -17.34 -22.17
N GLN A 162 -17.24 -18.22 -22.75
CA GLN A 162 -17.39 -18.69 -24.12
C GLN A 162 -18.73 -19.39 -24.33
N GLN A 163 -19.08 -20.32 -23.44
CA GLN A 163 -20.31 -21.09 -23.54
C GLN A 163 -21.56 -20.21 -23.38
N GLN A 164 -21.57 -19.31 -22.39
CA GLN A 164 -22.76 -18.53 -22.07
C GLN A 164 -22.99 -17.34 -23.02
N PHE A 165 -21.92 -16.68 -23.46
CA PHE A 165 -22.01 -15.42 -24.21
C PHE A 165 -21.49 -15.53 -25.64
N GLY A 166 -21.12 -16.73 -26.09
CA GLY A 166 -20.68 -17.00 -27.46
C GLY A 166 -19.34 -16.36 -27.81
N TRP A 167 -18.46 -16.16 -26.84
CA TRP A 167 -17.11 -15.62 -27.11
C TRP A 167 -16.29 -16.65 -27.90
N GLN A 168 -15.56 -16.15 -28.88
CA GLN A 168 -14.57 -16.93 -29.61
C GLN A 168 -13.19 -16.58 -29.06
N VAL A 169 -12.48 -17.60 -28.57
CA VAL A 169 -11.16 -17.47 -27.95
C VAL A 169 -10.21 -18.41 -28.67
N GLU A 170 -9.12 -17.87 -29.19
CA GLU A 170 -8.09 -18.65 -29.89
C GLU A 170 -6.69 -18.09 -29.63
N LEU A 171 -5.69 -18.96 -29.62
CA LEU A 171 -4.29 -18.56 -29.56
C LEU A 171 -3.72 -18.37 -30.96
N ARG A 172 -3.16 -17.20 -31.24
CA ARG A 172 -2.40 -16.91 -32.47
C ARG A 172 -0.99 -16.48 -32.11
N GLY A 173 -0.04 -17.43 -32.15
CA GLY A 173 1.33 -17.19 -31.71
C GLY A 173 1.40 -16.87 -30.21
N ALA A 174 1.87 -15.67 -29.88
CA ALA A 174 1.97 -15.16 -28.50
C ALA A 174 0.78 -14.29 -28.06
N GLU A 175 -0.25 -14.15 -28.91
CA GLU A 175 -1.43 -13.34 -28.62
C GLU A 175 -2.67 -14.23 -28.44
N LEU A 176 -3.45 -13.92 -27.41
CA LEU A 176 -4.80 -14.47 -27.25
C LEU A 176 -5.78 -13.58 -28.02
N GLN A 177 -6.50 -14.13 -28.97
CA GLN A 177 -7.57 -13.42 -29.68
C GLN A 177 -8.89 -13.69 -28.99
N ILE A 178 -9.66 -12.64 -28.73
CA ILE A 178 -11.00 -12.72 -28.16
C ILE A 178 -11.93 -11.91 -29.05
N SER A 179 -12.96 -12.58 -29.59
CA SER A 179 -14.04 -11.94 -30.32
C SER A 179 -15.36 -12.18 -29.63
N THR A 180 -16.07 -11.11 -29.30
CA THR A 180 -17.42 -11.16 -28.75
C THR A 180 -18.45 -10.89 -29.85
N PRO A 181 -19.70 -11.38 -29.73
CA PRO A 181 -20.75 -11.04 -30.68
C PRO A 181 -20.94 -9.52 -30.81
N ALA A 182 -21.19 -9.04 -32.03
CA ALA A 182 -21.39 -7.62 -32.28
C ALA A 182 -22.67 -7.12 -31.60
N ALA A 183 -22.56 -6.09 -30.76
CA ALA A 183 -23.66 -5.51 -30.01
C ALA A 183 -24.05 -4.12 -30.53
N GLN A 184 -25.27 -3.70 -30.19
CA GLN A 184 -25.82 -2.38 -30.46
C GLN A 184 -26.37 -1.75 -29.18
N ILE A 185 -26.09 -0.46 -28.99
CA ILE A 185 -26.78 0.37 -28.02
C ILE A 185 -28.16 0.69 -28.59
N THR A 186 -29.21 0.30 -27.87
CA THR A 186 -30.60 0.45 -28.29
C THR A 186 -31.31 1.63 -27.64
N GLY A 187 -30.73 2.19 -26.56
CA GLY A 187 -31.28 3.37 -25.90
C GLY A 187 -30.43 3.88 -24.75
N LEU A 188 -30.64 5.14 -24.41
CA LEU A 188 -30.07 5.79 -23.23
C LEU A 188 -31.21 6.32 -22.36
N GLN A 189 -31.12 6.08 -21.05
CA GLN A 189 -32.09 6.55 -20.08
C GLN A 189 -31.38 7.24 -18.92
N GLN A 190 -32.04 8.20 -18.29
CA GLN A 190 -31.59 8.88 -17.09
C GLN A 190 -32.75 8.99 -16.11
N GLY A 191 -32.45 8.77 -14.83
CA GLY A 191 -33.41 8.97 -13.75
C GLY A 191 -32.71 9.54 -12.51
N ALA A 192 -33.36 10.51 -11.87
CA ALA A 192 -32.90 11.01 -10.57
C ALA A 192 -33.06 9.93 -9.49
N GLN A 193 -32.13 9.90 -8.54
CA GLN A 193 -32.09 8.97 -7.43
C GLN A 193 -31.77 9.74 -6.14
N ALA A 194 -32.02 9.14 -4.97
CA ALA A 194 -31.76 9.80 -3.69
C ALA A 194 -30.27 10.16 -3.47
N TRP A 195 -29.36 9.45 -4.14
CA TRP A 195 -27.91 9.61 -4.01
C TRP A 195 -27.27 10.36 -5.19
N GLY A 196 -28.02 10.73 -6.23
CA GLY A 196 -27.50 11.34 -7.46
C GLY A 196 -28.30 10.96 -8.72
N ASP A 197 -27.62 10.69 -9.83
CA ASP A 197 -28.24 10.32 -11.10
C ASP A 197 -27.93 8.88 -11.49
N ARG A 198 -28.93 8.13 -11.95
CA ARG A 198 -28.73 6.84 -12.63
C ARG A 198 -28.84 7.03 -14.13
N LEU A 199 -27.81 6.58 -14.84
CA LEU A 199 -27.79 6.47 -16.30
C LEU A 199 -27.88 4.99 -16.68
N VAL A 200 -28.66 4.66 -17.70
CA VAL A 200 -28.82 3.29 -18.19
C VAL A 200 -28.56 3.27 -19.69
N VAL A 201 -27.64 2.40 -20.09
CA VAL A 201 -27.35 2.07 -21.49
C VAL A 201 -28.03 0.74 -21.80
N ASN A 202 -29.07 0.77 -22.63
CA ASN A 202 -29.76 -0.42 -23.10
C ASN A 202 -28.98 -1.05 -24.26
N LEU A 203 -28.85 -2.37 -24.25
CA LEU A 203 -28.11 -3.14 -25.23
C LEU A 203 -28.97 -4.28 -25.77
N ASP A 204 -28.81 -4.62 -27.05
CA ASP A 204 -29.42 -5.82 -27.64
C ASP A 204 -28.79 -7.10 -27.05
N ARG A 205 -27.51 -7.06 -26.68
CA ARG A 205 -26.75 -8.18 -26.11
C ARG A 205 -25.63 -7.74 -25.17
N ALA A 206 -25.10 -8.69 -24.40
CA ALA A 206 -23.92 -8.51 -23.56
C ALA A 206 -22.68 -8.14 -24.41
N THR A 207 -21.87 -7.19 -23.92
CA THR A 207 -20.68 -6.73 -24.64
C THR A 207 -19.61 -6.17 -23.69
N PRO A 208 -18.31 -6.28 -24.02
CA PRO A 208 -17.25 -5.65 -23.24
C PRO A 208 -17.42 -4.14 -23.08
N TRP A 209 -17.04 -3.64 -21.91
CA TRP A 209 -17.00 -2.21 -21.64
C TRP A 209 -15.84 -1.86 -20.69
N GLN A 210 -15.43 -0.59 -20.71
CA GLN A 210 -14.26 -0.11 -19.99
C GLN A 210 -14.54 1.27 -19.41
N LEU A 211 -14.16 1.48 -18.15
CA LEU A 211 -14.28 2.77 -17.48
C LEU A 211 -12.91 3.39 -17.28
N SER A 212 -12.74 4.62 -17.77
CA SER A 212 -11.59 5.46 -17.45
C SER A 212 -12.08 6.68 -16.68
N GLU A 213 -11.51 6.92 -15.50
CA GLU A 213 -11.85 8.06 -14.65
C GLU A 213 -10.69 9.05 -14.57
N ASN A 214 -11.04 10.33 -14.63
CA ASN A 214 -10.20 11.47 -14.26
C ASN A 214 -11.02 12.41 -13.37
N GLN A 215 -10.39 13.35 -12.68
CA GLN A 215 -11.09 14.20 -11.71
C GLN A 215 -12.33 14.90 -12.30
N GLY A 216 -13.52 14.50 -11.85
CA GLY A 216 -14.82 15.05 -12.31
C GLY A 216 -15.26 14.60 -13.71
N GLU A 217 -14.53 13.70 -14.36
CA GLU A 217 -14.82 13.21 -15.71
C GLU A 217 -14.60 11.70 -15.83
N SER A 218 -15.45 11.03 -16.58
CA SER A 218 -15.25 9.62 -16.93
C SER A 218 -15.56 9.34 -18.39
N VAL A 219 -14.88 8.35 -18.95
CA VAL A 219 -15.16 7.81 -20.28
C VAL A 219 -15.55 6.35 -20.11
N LEU A 220 -16.80 6.02 -20.44
CA LEU A 220 -17.25 4.65 -20.59
C LEU A 220 -17.15 4.25 -22.06
N ALA A 221 -16.22 3.37 -22.37
CA ALA A 221 -16.01 2.84 -23.72
C ALA A 221 -16.69 1.47 -23.85
N ILE A 222 -17.68 1.35 -24.72
CA ILE A 222 -18.54 0.17 -24.88
C ILE A 222 -18.28 -0.41 -26.27
N ASP A 223 -18.01 -1.71 -26.36
CA ASP A 223 -17.81 -2.42 -27.63
C ASP A 223 -19.16 -2.73 -28.30
N ALA A 224 -19.96 -1.69 -28.49
CA ALA A 224 -21.23 -1.72 -29.19
C ALA A 224 -21.30 -0.58 -30.22
N GLN A 225 -21.97 -0.87 -31.33
CA GLN A 225 -22.36 0.14 -32.30
C GLN A 225 -23.46 1.03 -31.72
N SER A 226 -23.52 2.28 -32.16
CA SER A 226 -24.63 3.17 -31.86
C SER A 226 -24.94 4.05 -33.06
N ASP A 227 -26.19 4.44 -33.20
CA ASP A 227 -26.59 5.54 -34.06
C ASP A 227 -26.99 6.74 -33.18
N PRO A 228 -26.12 7.76 -33.05
CA PRO A 228 -26.40 8.94 -32.24
C PRO A 228 -27.67 9.70 -32.63
N LYS A 229 -28.22 9.47 -33.84
CA LYS A 229 -29.46 10.11 -34.28
C LYS A 229 -30.71 9.46 -33.70
N THR A 230 -30.66 8.16 -33.40
CA THR A 230 -31.81 7.39 -32.89
C THR A 230 -31.74 7.17 -31.38
N LEU A 231 -30.58 7.33 -30.77
CA LEU A 231 -30.42 7.28 -29.33
C LEU A 231 -31.01 8.52 -28.64
N GLY A 232 -31.70 8.29 -27.52
CA GLY A 232 -32.10 9.35 -26.59
C GLY A 232 -30.89 10.15 -26.08
N ARG A 233 -31.14 11.35 -25.53
CA ARG A 233 -30.10 12.21 -24.94
C ARG A 233 -30.17 12.19 -23.42
N LEU A 234 -29.00 12.17 -22.79
CA LEU A 234 -28.89 12.45 -21.36
C LEU A 234 -28.96 13.97 -21.13
N GLN A 235 -29.67 14.37 -20.09
CA GLN A 235 -29.85 15.76 -19.69
C GLN A 235 -28.75 16.16 -18.68
N THR A 236 -28.05 17.24 -18.98
CA THR A 236 -27.09 17.84 -18.06
C THR A 236 -27.79 18.73 -17.05
N GLY A 237 -27.35 18.70 -15.80
CA GLY A 237 -27.88 19.50 -14.69
C GLY A 237 -26.91 19.53 -13.52
N GLN A 238 -27.44 19.40 -12.30
CA GLN A 238 -26.65 19.52 -11.08
C GLN A 238 -25.64 18.39 -10.89
N ASN A 239 -26.04 17.13 -11.14
CA ASN A 239 -25.19 15.96 -10.93
C ASN A 239 -24.34 15.65 -12.16
N LEU A 240 -24.98 15.29 -13.29
CA LEU A 240 -24.34 15.16 -14.59
C LEU A 240 -24.16 16.55 -15.21
N THR A 241 -22.94 17.09 -15.24
CA THR A 241 -22.67 18.45 -15.74
C THR A 241 -22.30 18.49 -17.21
N GLY A 242 -21.92 17.35 -17.80
CA GLY A 242 -21.55 17.24 -19.21
C GLY A 242 -21.77 15.84 -19.77
N PHE A 243 -22.19 15.76 -21.03
CA PHE A 243 -22.37 14.50 -21.74
C PHE A 243 -21.95 14.63 -23.20
N LYS A 244 -21.19 13.65 -23.69
CA LYS A 244 -20.86 13.52 -25.11
C LYS A 244 -20.83 12.05 -25.53
N LEU A 245 -21.46 11.75 -26.66
CA LEU A 245 -21.45 10.43 -27.30
C LEU A 245 -20.55 10.47 -28.55
N GLU A 246 -19.60 9.54 -28.66
CA GLU A 246 -18.72 9.40 -29.82
C GLU A 246 -18.78 7.96 -30.34
N ALA A 247 -19.43 7.75 -31.49
CA ALA A 247 -19.52 6.45 -32.15
C ALA A 247 -18.37 6.29 -33.17
N SER A 248 -17.68 5.15 -33.13
CA SER A 248 -16.61 4.81 -34.08
C SER A 248 -16.64 3.32 -34.40
N GLY A 249 -17.22 2.96 -35.55
CA GLY A 249 -17.34 1.57 -35.99
C GLY A 249 -18.11 0.72 -34.98
N LYS A 250 -17.46 -0.34 -34.46
CA LYS A 250 -18.03 -1.27 -33.48
C LYS A 250 -17.95 -0.80 -32.02
N ARG A 251 -17.57 0.45 -31.78
CA ARG A 251 -17.31 0.97 -30.43
C ARG A 251 -17.94 2.34 -30.22
N THR A 252 -18.46 2.57 -29.02
CA THR A 252 -19.06 3.85 -28.63
C THR A 252 -18.44 4.35 -27.33
N LEU A 253 -18.08 5.63 -27.27
CA LEU A 253 -17.56 6.30 -26.08
C LEU A 253 -18.62 7.23 -25.50
N LEU A 254 -18.94 7.04 -24.23
CA LEU A 254 -19.77 7.94 -23.43
C LEU A 254 -18.84 8.74 -22.52
N ARG A 255 -18.66 10.03 -22.82
CA ARG A 255 -17.92 10.96 -21.96
C ARG A 255 -18.91 11.65 -21.03
N LEU A 256 -18.66 11.54 -19.74
CA LEU A 256 -19.48 12.09 -18.67
C LEU A 256 -18.64 13.07 -17.86
N SER A 257 -19.16 14.25 -17.61
CA SER A 257 -18.64 15.19 -16.60
C SER A 257 -19.67 15.31 -15.49
N TYR A 258 -19.24 15.37 -14.24
CA TYR A 258 -20.14 15.38 -13.09
C TYR A 258 -19.65 16.29 -11.96
N ALA A 259 -20.56 16.67 -11.08
CA ALA A 259 -20.26 17.54 -9.95
C ALA A 259 -19.22 16.92 -9.00
N GLY A 260 -18.48 17.80 -8.31
CA GLY A 260 -17.45 17.41 -7.36
C GLY A 260 -18.01 16.51 -6.24
N GLY A 261 -17.25 15.47 -5.90
CA GLY A 261 -17.64 14.48 -4.89
C GLY A 261 -18.41 13.28 -5.45
N LEU A 262 -19.04 13.40 -6.62
CA LEU A 262 -19.65 12.25 -7.30
C LEU A 262 -18.60 11.41 -8.03
N ARG A 263 -18.85 10.11 -8.10
CA ARG A 263 -18.08 9.15 -8.91
C ARG A 263 -19.02 8.13 -9.54
N PRO A 264 -18.66 7.58 -10.72
CA PRO A 264 -19.45 6.53 -11.35
C PRO A 264 -19.27 5.19 -10.62
N ARG A 265 -20.37 4.53 -10.28
CA ARG A 265 -20.43 3.09 -9.99
C ARG A 265 -21.09 2.41 -11.17
N VAL A 266 -20.38 1.51 -11.83
CA VAL A 266 -20.85 0.85 -13.06
C VAL A 266 -21.00 -0.66 -12.84
N TRP A 267 -22.12 -1.22 -13.26
CA TRP A 267 -22.38 -2.66 -13.26
C TRP A 267 -23.36 -3.01 -14.39
N THR A 268 -23.68 -4.30 -14.52
CA THR A 268 -24.50 -4.82 -15.61
C THR A 268 -25.75 -5.52 -15.10
N LEU A 269 -26.80 -5.56 -15.92
CA LEU A 269 -28.00 -6.35 -15.71
C LEU A 269 -28.25 -7.24 -16.93
N SER A 270 -28.86 -8.40 -16.71
CA SER A 270 -29.42 -9.25 -17.76
C SER A 270 -30.93 -8.98 -17.91
N ASN A 271 -31.52 -9.46 -19.02
CA ASN A 271 -32.98 -9.51 -19.22
C ASN A 271 -33.76 -8.19 -18.95
N PRO A 272 -33.63 -7.15 -19.80
CA PRO A 272 -32.73 -7.03 -20.94
C PRO A 272 -31.31 -6.59 -20.52
N ASN A 273 -30.35 -6.78 -21.43
CA ASN A 273 -28.96 -6.40 -21.22
C ASN A 273 -28.81 -4.88 -21.05
N ARG A 274 -28.24 -4.47 -19.92
CA ARG A 274 -28.05 -3.05 -19.58
C ARG A 274 -26.71 -2.84 -18.90
N ILE A 275 -26.06 -1.71 -19.20
CA ILE A 275 -25.00 -1.15 -18.36
C ILE A 275 -25.63 -0.02 -17.54
N VAL A 276 -25.52 -0.11 -16.22
CA VAL A 276 -26.06 0.87 -15.28
C VAL A 276 -24.90 1.67 -14.70
N ILE A 277 -25.05 2.99 -14.66
CA ILE A 277 -24.06 3.94 -14.15
C ILE A 277 -24.73 4.81 -13.09
N ASP A 278 -24.35 4.61 -11.83
CA ASP A 278 -24.76 5.49 -10.73
C ASP A 278 -23.71 6.57 -10.52
N LEU A 279 -24.07 7.84 -10.68
CA LEU A 279 -23.25 8.97 -10.27
C LEU A 279 -23.55 9.28 -8.80
N ARG A 280 -22.69 8.81 -7.89
CA ARG A 280 -22.93 8.85 -6.44
C ARG A 280 -21.67 9.16 -5.63
N PRO A 281 -21.79 9.72 -4.41
CA PRO A 281 -20.62 10.03 -3.59
C PRO A 281 -19.98 8.80 -2.91
N ASP A 282 -20.74 7.72 -2.76
CA ASP A 282 -20.33 6.46 -2.15
C ASP A 282 -20.24 5.33 -3.21
N ALA A 283 -19.46 5.58 -4.26
CA ALA A 283 -19.41 4.72 -5.45
C ALA A 283 -18.58 3.42 -5.28
N MET A 284 -17.75 3.30 -4.24
CA MET A 284 -16.93 2.11 -4.01
C MET A 284 -17.81 0.90 -3.67
N PRO A 285 -17.73 -0.21 -4.44
CA PRO A 285 -18.41 -1.44 -4.08
C PRO A 285 -17.74 -2.11 -2.88
N GLU A 286 -18.54 -2.74 -2.03
CA GLU A 286 -18.02 -3.62 -0.98
C GLU A 286 -17.61 -4.96 -1.58
N ARG A 287 -16.59 -5.58 -0.99
CA ARG A 287 -16.01 -6.85 -1.47
C ARG A 287 -15.41 -7.63 -0.31
N ASP A 288 -15.53 -8.95 -0.36
CA ASP A 288 -14.81 -9.91 0.48
C ASP A 288 -14.44 -11.15 -0.36
N ILE A 289 -13.20 -11.17 -0.83
CA ILE A 289 -12.70 -12.19 -1.77
C ILE A 289 -11.48 -12.87 -1.17
N LEU A 290 -11.60 -14.16 -0.83
CA LEU A 290 -10.44 -15.03 -0.61
C LEU A 290 -9.73 -15.23 -1.95
N TRP A 291 -8.75 -14.38 -2.22
CA TRP A 291 -8.12 -14.23 -3.52
C TRP A 291 -7.06 -15.31 -3.77
N ALA A 292 -6.28 -15.63 -2.73
CA ALA A 292 -5.36 -16.76 -2.69
C ALA A 292 -5.38 -17.39 -1.29
N PRO A 293 -4.88 -18.62 -1.10
CA PRO A 293 -4.67 -19.16 0.24
C PRO A 293 -3.90 -18.16 1.12
N GLY A 294 -4.45 -17.84 2.30
CA GLY A 294 -3.88 -16.86 3.23
C GLY A 294 -3.88 -15.40 2.77
N LEU A 295 -4.51 -15.05 1.64
CA LEU A 295 -4.59 -13.68 1.13
C LEU A 295 -6.04 -13.33 0.71
N ARG A 296 -6.68 -12.46 1.48
CA ARG A 296 -8.07 -12.03 1.30
C ARG A 296 -8.13 -10.54 0.97
N TRP A 297 -8.86 -10.18 -0.06
CA TRP A 297 -9.13 -8.80 -0.45
C TRP A 297 -10.47 -8.34 0.12
N GLN A 298 -10.45 -7.22 0.84
CA GLN A 298 -11.64 -6.63 1.44
C GLN A 298 -11.83 -5.16 1.05
N GLN A 299 -13.08 -4.77 0.82
CA GLN A 299 -13.50 -3.39 0.64
C GLN A 299 -14.77 -3.16 1.44
N GLN A 300 -14.78 -2.15 2.29
CA GLN A 300 -15.92 -1.87 3.16
C GLN A 300 -16.02 -0.38 3.49
N TRP A 301 -17.22 0.06 3.82
CA TRP A 301 -17.43 1.40 4.37
C TRP A 301 -17.44 1.37 5.89
N VAL A 302 -16.56 2.16 6.52
CA VAL A 302 -16.48 2.27 7.98
C VAL A 302 -17.05 3.61 8.42
N ASN A 303 -18.01 3.56 9.35
CA ASN A 303 -18.58 4.75 9.96
C ASN A 303 -17.76 5.18 11.19
N LEU A 304 -17.52 6.47 11.32
CA LEU A 304 -16.91 7.11 12.48
C LEU A 304 -17.69 8.39 12.80
N GLY A 305 -18.58 8.31 13.77
CA GLY A 305 -19.59 9.36 14.00
C GLY A 305 -20.42 9.59 12.74
N ASN A 306 -20.48 10.85 12.27
CA ASN A 306 -21.19 11.23 11.05
C ASN A 306 -20.36 11.05 9.76
N SER A 307 -19.11 10.63 9.87
CA SER A 307 -18.24 10.40 8.71
C SER A 307 -18.27 8.95 8.28
N ARG A 308 -18.21 8.72 6.97
CA ARG A 308 -18.18 7.38 6.37
C ARG A 308 -16.98 7.27 5.43
N PHE A 309 -16.05 6.39 5.75
CA PHE A 309 -14.79 6.23 5.03
C PHE A 309 -14.76 4.94 4.22
N PRO A 310 -14.29 4.98 2.96
CA PRO A 310 -13.98 3.76 2.23
C PRO A 310 -12.65 3.20 2.72
N VAL A 311 -12.66 1.93 3.14
CA VAL A 311 -11.48 1.17 3.52
C VAL A 311 -11.29 0.05 2.50
N VAL A 312 -10.12 0.05 1.85
CA VAL A 312 -9.70 -0.98 0.88
C VAL A 312 -8.46 -1.65 1.43
N GLY A 313 -8.47 -2.98 1.53
CA GLY A 313 -7.41 -3.69 2.21
C GLY A 313 -7.18 -5.13 1.79
N LEU A 314 -6.03 -5.66 2.21
CA LEU A 314 -5.66 -7.06 2.13
C LEU A 314 -5.47 -7.61 3.54
N GLU A 315 -6.18 -8.68 3.89
CA GLU A 315 -5.90 -9.50 5.06
C GLU A 315 -4.98 -10.65 4.66
N ILE A 316 -3.89 -10.81 5.41
CA ILE A 316 -2.81 -11.75 5.13
C ILE A 316 -2.63 -12.63 6.37
N ASP A 317 -2.65 -13.95 6.19
CA ASP A 317 -2.15 -14.87 7.22
C ASP A 317 -0.65 -15.07 6.99
N PRO A 318 0.22 -14.46 7.82
CA PRO A 318 1.67 -14.54 7.60
C PRO A 318 2.24 -15.93 7.90
N ARG A 319 1.43 -16.85 8.45
CA ARG A 319 1.81 -18.26 8.69
C ARG A 319 1.40 -19.18 7.54
N GLN A 320 0.70 -18.66 6.53
CA GLN A 320 0.31 -19.43 5.35
C GLN A 320 1.56 -19.92 4.61
N SER A 321 1.67 -21.25 4.46
CA SER A 321 2.76 -21.85 3.68
C SER A 321 2.76 -21.33 2.24
N GLY A 322 3.95 -21.00 1.74
CA GLY A 322 4.17 -20.42 0.42
C GLY A 322 3.98 -18.90 0.35
N LEU A 323 3.48 -18.24 1.41
CA LEU A 323 3.34 -16.79 1.48
C LEU A 323 4.52 -16.17 2.25
N SER A 324 5.09 -15.07 1.74
CA SER A 324 6.10 -14.30 2.46
C SER A 324 5.94 -12.80 2.22
N LEU A 325 6.43 -11.99 3.16
CA LEU A 325 6.44 -10.53 3.07
C LEU A 325 7.88 -10.00 3.07
N ARG A 326 8.19 -9.03 2.22
CA ARG A 326 9.51 -8.38 2.17
C ARG A 326 9.37 -6.86 1.99
N PRO A 327 10.27 -6.05 2.57
CA PRO A 327 10.48 -4.70 2.10
C PRO A 327 10.87 -4.72 0.62
N MET A 328 10.32 -3.78 -0.14
CA MET A 328 10.68 -3.56 -1.53
C MET A 328 11.24 -2.15 -1.70
N LEU A 329 12.33 -2.03 -2.45
CA LEU A 329 12.93 -0.75 -2.81
C LEU A 329 12.59 -0.41 -4.25
N SER A 330 12.19 0.83 -4.51
CA SER A 330 11.84 1.28 -5.86
C SER A 330 13.07 1.63 -6.70
N GLY A 331 14.12 2.17 -6.08
CA GLY A 331 15.40 2.50 -6.73
C GLY A 331 16.47 1.40 -6.61
N THR A 332 17.60 1.62 -7.28
CA THR A 332 18.84 0.88 -7.04
C THR A 332 19.60 1.56 -5.90
N ASN A 333 20.25 0.80 -5.02
CA ASN A 333 21.15 1.36 -3.99
C ASN A 333 20.48 2.48 -3.15
N ASN A 334 19.31 2.19 -2.57
CA ASN A 334 18.53 3.08 -1.68
C ASN A 334 18.09 4.45 -2.21
N VAL A 335 18.51 4.86 -3.41
CA VAL A 335 18.16 6.14 -4.00
C VAL A 335 17.20 5.93 -5.15
N GLY A 336 16.04 6.57 -5.08
CA GLY A 336 15.10 6.58 -6.20
C GLY A 336 13.67 6.36 -5.76
N THR A 337 12.77 6.65 -6.71
CA THR A 337 11.34 6.44 -6.54
C THR A 337 10.76 5.87 -7.83
N ALA A 338 9.71 5.07 -7.70
CA ALA A 338 8.93 4.54 -8.81
C ALA A 338 7.48 4.35 -8.37
N PRO A 339 6.51 4.26 -9.29
CA PRO A 339 5.17 3.80 -8.95
C PRO A 339 5.24 2.45 -8.20
N LEU A 340 4.40 2.27 -7.18
CA LEU A 340 4.40 1.03 -6.39
C LEU A 340 4.11 -0.19 -7.26
N SER A 341 3.18 -0.08 -8.22
CA SER A 341 2.85 -1.15 -9.17
C SER A 341 4.07 -1.61 -9.98
N ALA A 342 4.87 -0.68 -10.50
CA ALA A 342 6.10 -0.99 -11.22
C ALA A 342 7.14 -1.64 -10.30
N THR A 343 7.22 -1.21 -9.05
CA THR A 343 8.09 -1.80 -8.03
C THR A 343 7.68 -3.25 -7.72
N ALA A 344 6.39 -3.51 -7.49
CA ALA A 344 5.85 -4.84 -7.24
C ALA A 344 6.06 -5.77 -8.44
N GLN A 345 5.78 -5.31 -9.66
CA GLN A 345 6.01 -6.07 -10.89
C GLN A 345 7.49 -6.46 -11.06
N ARG A 346 8.42 -5.52 -10.88
CA ARG A 346 9.86 -5.78 -10.96
C ARG A 346 10.33 -6.77 -9.89
N ALA A 347 9.80 -6.65 -8.68
CA ALA A 347 10.11 -7.58 -7.59
C ALA A 347 9.43 -8.95 -7.75
N GLN A 348 8.47 -9.08 -8.69
CA GLN A 348 7.58 -10.23 -8.81
C GLN A 348 6.71 -10.46 -7.55
N GLY A 349 6.34 -9.38 -6.87
CA GLY A 349 5.36 -9.40 -5.77
C GLY A 349 3.94 -9.50 -6.31
N ILE A 350 3.12 -10.35 -5.67
CA ILE A 350 1.72 -10.55 -6.05
C ILE A 350 0.80 -9.47 -5.47
N ALA A 351 1.19 -8.88 -4.34
CA ALA A 351 0.53 -7.75 -3.73
C ALA A 351 1.55 -6.79 -3.11
N ALA A 352 1.16 -5.54 -2.89
CA ALA A 352 2.01 -4.57 -2.21
C ALA A 352 1.22 -3.39 -1.63
N ILE A 353 1.76 -2.78 -0.58
CA ILE A 353 1.37 -1.45 -0.10
C ILE A 353 2.59 -0.54 -0.04
N ASN A 354 2.41 0.77 -0.23
CA ASN A 354 3.51 1.73 -0.05
C ASN A 354 4.00 1.72 1.40
N GLY A 355 5.30 1.97 1.60
CA GLY A 355 5.96 1.78 2.89
C GLY A 355 6.24 3.09 3.64
N GLY A 356 7.47 3.21 4.12
CA GLY A 356 7.98 4.32 4.92
C GLY A 356 8.26 5.61 4.15
N PHE A 357 8.49 6.68 4.91
CA PHE A 357 8.74 8.01 4.39
C PHE A 357 10.06 8.12 3.61
N PHE A 358 10.11 9.11 2.73
CA PHE A 358 11.28 9.47 1.95
C PHE A 358 11.25 10.95 1.62
N ASN A 359 12.41 11.52 1.29
CA ASN A 359 12.48 12.89 0.80
C ASN A 359 12.24 12.90 -0.72
N ARG A 360 11.13 13.51 -1.16
CA ARG A 360 10.75 13.55 -2.58
C ARG A 360 11.72 14.30 -3.50
N ASN A 361 12.52 15.22 -2.96
CA ASN A 361 13.41 16.07 -3.76
C ASN A 361 14.70 15.32 -4.13
N ASN A 362 15.33 14.66 -3.16
CA ASN A 362 16.57 13.90 -3.37
C ASN A 362 16.35 12.38 -3.46
N ARG A 363 15.13 11.91 -3.22
CA ARG A 363 14.67 10.52 -3.33
C ARG A 363 15.36 9.57 -2.36
N LEU A 364 15.74 10.06 -1.18
CA LEU A 364 16.40 9.30 -0.12
C LEU A 364 15.40 8.80 0.94
N PRO A 365 15.60 7.60 1.52
CA PRO A 365 14.73 7.03 2.54
C PRO A 365 14.86 7.79 3.88
N LEU A 366 13.75 7.86 4.62
CA LEU A 366 13.64 8.55 5.92
C LEU A 366 12.98 7.64 6.98
N GLY A 367 13.63 6.52 7.29
CA GLY A 367 13.16 5.60 8.33
C GLY A 367 13.69 4.18 8.14
N ALA A 368 13.36 3.32 9.10
CA ALA A 368 13.85 1.95 9.15
C ALA A 368 13.45 1.15 7.89
N ILE A 369 14.42 0.49 7.29
CA ILE A 369 14.23 -0.59 6.32
C ILE A 369 15.29 -1.64 6.65
N ARG A 370 14.86 -2.82 7.08
CA ARG A 370 15.75 -3.97 7.36
C ARG A 370 15.31 -5.15 6.53
N SER A 371 16.27 -5.85 5.92
CA SER A 371 16.04 -7.13 5.25
C SER A 371 17.15 -8.11 5.63
N GLY A 372 16.77 -9.20 6.29
CA GLY A 372 17.71 -10.07 6.99
C GLY A 372 18.42 -9.34 8.13
N GLU A 373 19.73 -9.46 8.20
CA GLU A 373 20.57 -8.75 9.17
C GLU A 373 21.01 -7.36 8.69
N ARG A 374 20.58 -6.97 7.49
CA ARG A 374 21.07 -5.76 6.82
C ARG A 374 20.12 -4.58 7.05
N TRP A 375 20.65 -3.52 7.65
CA TRP A 375 20.00 -2.22 7.73
C TRP A 375 20.17 -1.46 6.42
N ILE A 376 19.20 -1.65 5.53
CA ILE A 376 19.09 -0.89 4.29
C ILE A 376 18.94 0.60 4.61
N SER A 377 18.10 0.96 5.57
CA SER A 377 18.04 2.32 6.14
C SER A 377 17.72 2.25 7.63
N GLY A 378 18.38 3.06 8.45
CA GLY A 378 18.20 3.05 9.91
C GLY A 378 16.92 3.77 10.37
N PRO A 379 16.37 3.40 11.53
CA PRO A 379 15.27 4.13 12.15
C PRO A 379 15.67 5.57 12.49
N ILE A 380 14.70 6.47 12.50
CA ILE A 380 14.88 7.87 12.86
C ILE A 380 13.79 8.28 13.85
N LEU A 381 14.09 9.27 14.69
CA LEU A 381 13.09 10.02 15.47
C LEU A 381 12.21 9.17 16.40
N ASN A 382 12.64 7.97 16.77
CA ASN A 382 11.86 7.01 17.58
C ASN A 382 10.47 6.72 16.98
N ARG A 383 10.36 6.71 15.66
CA ARG A 383 9.08 6.51 14.97
C ARG A 383 8.58 5.08 15.06
N GLY A 384 7.28 4.94 14.87
CA GLY A 384 6.61 3.67 14.72
C GLY A 384 7.22 2.82 13.59
N ALA A 385 7.35 1.53 13.85
CA ALA A 385 7.88 0.53 12.94
C ALA A 385 7.14 -0.81 13.11
N LEU A 386 7.14 -1.58 12.03
CA LEU A 386 6.72 -2.97 11.97
C LEU A 386 7.96 -3.85 11.90
N GLY A 387 8.04 -4.89 12.72
CA GLY A 387 8.98 -6.00 12.59
C GLY A 387 8.24 -7.29 12.25
N TRP A 388 8.77 -8.11 11.35
CA TRP A 388 8.22 -9.43 11.04
C TRP A 388 9.30 -10.43 10.59
N ASN A 389 8.95 -11.71 10.58
CA ASN A 389 9.80 -12.80 10.13
C ASN A 389 9.00 -13.85 9.32
N ASP A 390 9.68 -14.90 8.86
CA ASP A 390 9.10 -15.95 8.01
C ASP A 390 8.35 -17.03 8.79
N SER A 391 8.39 -17.02 10.13
CA SER A 391 7.52 -17.87 10.98
C SER A 391 6.13 -17.26 11.17
N GLY A 392 5.92 -16.03 10.67
CA GLY A 392 4.66 -15.30 10.77
C GLY A 392 4.49 -14.51 12.07
N GLU A 393 5.57 -14.32 12.83
CA GLU A 393 5.58 -13.44 14.00
C GLU A 393 5.70 -11.98 13.57
N VAL A 394 5.02 -11.11 14.31
CA VAL A 394 4.91 -9.69 14.00
C VAL A 394 4.99 -8.87 15.29
N THR A 395 5.72 -7.76 15.26
CA THR A 395 5.61 -6.69 16.26
C THR A 395 5.36 -5.34 15.60
N VAL A 396 4.66 -4.47 16.32
CA VAL A 396 4.46 -3.06 15.96
C VAL A 396 4.82 -2.21 17.18
N GLY A 397 5.70 -1.23 17.03
CA GLY A 397 6.18 -0.43 18.15
C GLY A 397 6.99 0.77 17.70
N ARG A 398 7.47 1.59 18.64
CA ARG A 398 8.42 2.68 18.36
C ARG A 398 9.84 2.13 18.39
N LEU A 399 10.64 2.46 17.39
CA LEU A 399 11.93 1.84 17.18
C LEU A 399 13.07 2.86 17.16
N LYS A 400 14.14 2.54 17.90
CA LYS A 400 15.48 3.13 17.74
C LYS A 400 16.49 2.05 17.41
N LEU A 401 17.55 2.46 16.72
CA LEU A 401 18.77 1.70 16.53
C LEU A 401 19.85 2.47 17.28
N GLN A 402 20.37 1.88 18.35
CA GLN A 402 21.45 2.45 19.12
C GLN A 402 22.76 1.86 18.61
N GLU A 403 23.49 2.67 17.87
CA GLU A 403 24.77 2.31 17.31
C GLU A 403 25.89 3.05 18.03
N THR A 404 26.83 2.29 18.59
CA THR A 404 27.94 2.84 19.35
C THR A 404 29.24 2.57 18.62
N LEU A 405 29.92 3.64 18.26
CA LEU A 405 31.30 3.64 17.80
C LEU A 405 32.22 3.67 19.03
N THR A 406 33.13 2.70 19.13
CA THR A 406 34.13 2.60 20.19
C THR A 406 35.54 2.80 19.61
N VAL A 407 36.32 3.68 20.24
CA VAL A 407 37.72 3.97 19.93
C VAL A 407 38.51 3.93 21.24
N GLY A 408 39.23 2.84 21.48
CA GLY A 408 39.85 2.60 22.78
C GLY A 408 38.79 2.60 23.89
N SER A 409 38.91 3.50 24.87
CA SER A 409 37.91 3.67 25.94
C SER A 409 36.78 4.66 25.60
N GLN A 410 36.89 5.39 24.49
CA GLN A 410 35.92 6.42 24.11
C GLN A 410 34.78 5.79 23.32
N LYS A 411 33.54 6.13 23.71
CA LYS A 411 32.31 5.71 23.03
C LYS A 411 31.58 6.91 22.46
N ARG A 412 31.03 6.77 21.26
CA ARG A 412 30.22 7.79 20.59
C ARG A 412 29.02 7.16 19.94
N LEU A 413 27.83 7.68 20.25
CA LEU A 413 26.60 7.26 19.60
C LEU A 413 26.53 7.79 18.17
N MET A 414 26.17 6.92 17.23
CA MET A 414 25.88 7.29 15.86
C MET A 414 24.46 7.88 15.77
N GLN A 415 24.34 8.91 14.94
CA GLN A 415 23.09 9.63 14.72
C GLN A 415 22.13 8.87 13.80
N SER A 416 22.67 8.20 12.78
CA SER A 416 21.89 7.35 11.86
C SER A 416 22.80 6.44 11.05
N THR A 417 22.19 5.42 10.45
CA THR A 417 22.82 4.56 9.44
C THR A 417 21.99 4.58 8.16
N ASN A 418 22.67 4.69 7.01
CA ASN A 418 22.08 4.59 5.67
C ASN A 418 20.79 5.42 5.49
N SER A 419 20.78 6.65 6.01
CA SER A 419 19.59 7.50 6.05
C SER A 419 19.77 8.77 5.24
N GLY A 420 18.67 9.24 4.63
CA GLY A 420 18.56 10.59 4.10
C GLY A 420 18.28 11.64 5.17
N TYR A 421 18.05 11.23 6.43
CA TYR A 421 17.81 12.15 7.55
C TYR A 421 19.12 12.81 7.98
N VAL A 422 19.14 14.13 7.99
CA VAL A 422 20.32 14.93 8.32
C VAL A 422 20.15 15.53 9.71
N GLY A 423 21.13 15.28 10.57
CA GLY A 423 21.25 15.89 11.89
C GLY A 423 22.71 16.01 12.30
N ALA A 424 22.96 16.76 13.39
CA ALA A 424 24.29 16.86 13.98
C ALA A 424 24.75 15.50 14.57
N GLY A 425 26.04 15.22 14.50
CA GLY A 425 26.67 13.98 14.96
C GLY A 425 27.35 13.21 13.83
N VAL A 426 27.49 11.90 14.04
CA VAL A 426 28.16 10.98 13.11
C VAL A 426 27.12 10.05 12.49
N ALA A 427 26.96 10.08 11.16
CA ALA A 427 26.15 9.13 10.43
C ALA A 427 27.02 8.06 9.75
N ARG A 428 26.53 6.84 9.57
CA ARG A 428 27.26 5.75 8.92
C ARG A 428 26.59 5.34 7.61
N TYR A 429 27.40 5.16 6.56
CA TYR A 429 26.95 4.67 5.26
C TYR A 429 27.71 3.41 4.87
N THR A 430 27.01 2.29 4.77
CA THR A 430 27.53 0.96 4.42
C THR A 430 27.30 0.66 2.93
N PRO A 431 27.84 -0.45 2.40
CA PRO A 431 27.53 -0.88 1.04
C PRO A 431 26.03 -1.09 0.75
N ASP A 432 25.19 -1.22 1.79
CA ASP A 432 23.73 -1.26 1.64
C ASP A 432 23.17 0.04 1.09
N TRP A 433 23.80 1.18 1.39
CA TRP A 433 23.46 2.47 0.78
C TRP A 433 23.77 2.50 -0.71
N GLY A 434 24.80 1.79 -1.15
CA GLY A 434 25.30 1.80 -2.51
C GLY A 434 26.82 1.83 -2.56
N SER A 435 27.37 1.89 -3.78
CA SER A 435 28.82 1.98 -4.00
C SER A 435 29.40 3.37 -3.74
N SER A 436 28.57 4.39 -3.58
CA SER A 436 29.01 5.76 -3.29
C SER A 436 27.98 6.53 -2.48
N TYR A 437 28.48 7.48 -1.70
CA TYR A 437 27.72 8.50 -0.98
C TYR A 437 27.91 9.85 -1.67
N SER A 438 26.83 10.58 -1.91
CA SER A 438 26.87 11.97 -2.37
C SER A 438 26.56 12.88 -1.19
N SER A 439 27.44 13.84 -0.88
CA SER A 439 27.27 14.73 0.27
C SER A 439 25.90 15.41 0.26
N ILE A 440 25.12 15.26 1.34
CA ILE A 440 23.73 15.75 1.36
C ILE A 440 23.69 17.24 1.66
N ILE A 441 24.61 17.74 2.50
CA ILE A 441 24.73 19.15 2.87
C ILE A 441 26.16 19.67 2.68
N ASP A 442 26.30 20.99 2.78
CA ASP A 442 27.62 21.65 2.80
C ASP A 442 28.36 21.33 4.11
N ASN A 443 29.69 21.39 4.05
CA ASN A 443 30.60 21.26 5.20
C ASN A 443 30.51 19.92 5.96
N GLU A 444 30.39 18.81 5.23
CA GLU A 444 30.51 17.46 5.82
C GLU A 444 31.98 17.04 5.90
N THR A 445 32.36 16.31 6.96
CA THR A 445 33.64 15.60 7.00
C THR A 445 33.39 14.12 6.78
N LEU A 446 33.98 13.57 5.71
CA LEU A 446 33.86 12.19 5.32
C LEU A 446 35.08 11.42 5.84
N VAL A 447 34.84 10.33 6.55
CA VAL A 447 35.86 9.44 7.09
C VAL A 447 35.65 8.07 6.47
N THR A 448 36.64 7.56 5.76
CA THR A 448 36.59 6.25 5.12
C THR A 448 37.17 5.21 6.05
N VAL A 449 36.44 4.13 6.29
CA VAL A 449 36.85 3.01 7.13
C VAL A 449 36.92 1.75 6.29
N GLN A 450 38.02 1.02 6.35
CA GLN A 450 38.21 -0.29 5.71
C GLN A 450 38.82 -1.25 6.71
N ASN A 451 38.33 -2.49 6.77
CA ASN A 451 38.84 -3.51 7.70
C ASN A 451 38.93 -2.97 9.15
N SER A 452 37.88 -2.26 9.58
CA SER A 452 37.78 -1.62 10.91
C SER A 452 38.81 -0.53 11.20
N GLN A 453 39.57 -0.04 10.22
CA GLN A 453 40.53 1.04 10.38
C GLN A 453 40.16 2.28 9.57
N VAL A 454 40.34 3.47 10.12
CA VAL A 454 40.23 4.72 9.36
C VAL A 454 41.38 4.81 8.35
N VAL A 455 41.06 4.87 7.07
CA VAL A 455 42.06 4.96 5.98
C VAL A 455 42.16 6.35 5.37
N SER A 456 41.08 7.16 5.43
CA SER A 456 41.13 8.54 4.96
C SER A 456 40.10 9.41 5.68
N GLN A 457 40.39 10.71 5.71
CA GLN A 457 39.49 11.74 6.20
C GLN A 457 39.55 12.94 5.25
N LYS A 458 38.39 13.44 4.84
CA LYS A 458 38.27 14.54 3.87
C LYS A 458 37.11 15.45 4.24
N GLN A 459 37.37 16.75 4.31
CA GLN A 459 36.31 17.74 4.41
C GLN A 459 35.73 18.06 3.02
N VAL A 460 34.41 18.14 2.94
CA VAL A 460 33.64 18.43 1.74
C VAL A 460 32.88 19.74 1.96
N ALA A 461 33.30 20.79 1.25
CA ALA A 461 32.72 22.13 1.40
C ALA A 461 31.30 22.25 0.83
N LYS A 462 30.95 21.45 -0.17
CA LYS A 462 29.68 21.55 -0.90
C LYS A 462 28.94 20.22 -1.01
N ALA A 463 27.62 20.29 -0.92
CA ALA A 463 26.73 19.16 -1.22
C ALA A 463 26.92 18.66 -2.67
N GLY A 464 26.58 17.40 -2.91
CA GLY A 464 26.60 16.75 -4.23
C GLY A 464 27.93 16.08 -4.60
N GLN A 465 28.96 16.13 -3.75
CA GLN A 465 30.24 15.49 -4.03
C GLN A 465 30.16 13.99 -3.72
N ALA A 466 30.41 13.17 -4.75
CA ALA A 466 30.43 11.72 -4.61
C ALA A 466 31.74 11.22 -3.98
N THR A 467 31.62 10.28 -3.05
CA THR A 467 32.72 9.57 -2.39
C THR A 467 32.39 8.08 -2.38
N ALA A 468 33.35 7.23 -2.75
CA ALA A 468 33.15 5.79 -2.79
C ALA A 468 32.92 5.22 -1.38
N ILE A 469 32.00 4.26 -1.26
CA ILE A 469 31.83 3.45 -0.06
C ILE A 469 32.61 2.15 -0.29
N PRO A 470 33.64 1.83 0.52
CA PRO A 470 34.40 0.59 0.36
C PRO A 470 33.52 -0.64 0.54
N SER A 471 33.74 -1.68 -0.27
CA SER A 471 32.98 -2.95 -0.16
C SER A 471 33.31 -3.74 1.11
N ASP A 472 34.51 -3.52 1.67
CA ASP A 472 35.04 -4.14 2.89
C ASP A 472 35.00 -3.18 4.10
N GLY A 473 34.10 -2.18 4.06
CA GLY A 473 34.10 -1.09 5.02
C GLY A 473 32.85 -0.23 4.99
N TYR A 474 33.00 1.03 5.37
CA TYR A 474 31.91 2.02 5.41
C TYR A 474 32.46 3.45 5.42
N LEU A 475 31.58 4.42 5.19
CA LEU A 475 31.85 5.84 5.43
C LEU A 475 31.21 6.29 6.75
N LEU A 476 31.93 7.09 7.51
CA LEU A 476 31.35 7.94 8.55
C LEU A 476 31.26 9.37 8.04
N VAL A 477 30.10 9.98 8.19
CA VAL A 477 29.80 11.34 7.77
C VAL A 477 29.56 12.17 9.01
N VAL A 478 30.50 13.06 9.31
CA VAL A 478 30.48 13.91 10.49
C VAL A 478 29.86 15.27 10.15
N ARG A 479 28.90 15.69 10.97
CA ARG A 479 28.16 16.95 10.80
C ARG A 479 28.05 17.68 12.13
N ALA A 480 28.53 18.92 12.20
CA ALA A 480 28.44 19.75 13.41
C ALA A 480 28.93 19.06 14.71
N ASP A 481 29.94 18.18 14.60
CA ASP A 481 30.64 17.56 15.71
C ASP A 481 32.13 17.81 15.51
N ALA A 482 32.69 18.78 16.26
CA ALA A 482 34.06 19.23 16.11
C ALA A 482 35.09 18.25 16.72
N ASP A 483 34.65 17.31 17.55
CA ASP A 483 35.53 16.36 18.24
C ASP A 483 35.57 15.00 17.54
N ALA A 484 34.53 14.65 16.79
CA ALA A 484 34.52 13.42 15.99
C ALA A 484 35.69 13.30 15.00
N PRO A 485 36.11 14.35 14.26
CA PRO A 485 37.23 14.23 13.35
C PRO A 485 38.56 13.92 14.06
N LYS A 486 38.76 14.45 15.28
CA LYS A 486 39.95 14.20 16.10
C LYS A 486 39.99 12.76 16.60
N LEU A 487 38.84 12.23 17.01
CA LEU A 487 38.66 10.83 17.42
C LEU A 487 38.89 9.85 16.25
N LEU A 488 38.59 10.30 15.04
CA LEU A 488 38.61 9.50 13.81
C LEU A 488 39.84 9.80 12.94
N ALA A 489 41.01 9.95 13.56
CA ALA A 489 42.26 10.16 12.84
C ALA A 489 42.64 8.93 11.98
N VAL A 490 43.34 9.13 10.88
CA VAL A 490 43.82 8.04 10.02
C VAL A 490 44.69 7.06 10.82
N GLY A 491 44.46 5.76 10.61
CA GLY A 491 45.10 4.66 11.35
C GLY A 491 44.32 4.18 12.57
N THR A 492 43.30 4.92 13.01
CA THR A 492 42.48 4.55 14.19
C THR A 492 41.66 3.28 13.93
N GLN A 493 41.75 2.32 14.85
CA GLN A 493 40.90 1.12 14.86
C GLN A 493 39.55 1.42 15.51
N LEU A 494 38.48 0.90 14.92
CA LEU A 494 37.10 1.18 15.27
C LEU A 494 36.34 -0.12 15.53
N GLU A 495 35.57 -0.13 16.62
CA GLU A 495 34.57 -1.16 16.86
C GLU A 495 33.18 -0.53 16.78
N VAL A 496 32.24 -1.22 16.13
CA VAL A 496 30.85 -0.78 16.03
C VAL A 496 29.95 -1.85 16.63
N THR A 497 29.16 -1.46 17.61
CA THR A 497 28.10 -2.29 18.18
C THR A 497 26.74 -1.66 17.88
N ALA A 498 25.72 -2.50 17.69
CA ALA A 498 24.38 -2.06 17.32
C ALA A 498 23.33 -2.88 18.06
N GLU A 499 22.33 -2.21 18.63
CA GLU A 499 21.19 -2.84 19.27
C GLU A 499 19.90 -2.09 18.91
N THR A 500 18.79 -2.81 18.77
CA THR A 500 17.48 -2.16 18.66
C THR A 500 16.90 -1.87 20.04
N LEU A 501 16.13 -0.78 20.12
CA LEU A 501 15.33 -0.44 21.30
C LEU A 501 13.89 -0.20 20.84
N PRO A 502 12.91 -1.01 21.31
CA PRO A 502 13.08 -2.15 22.22
C PRO A 502 13.83 -3.32 21.56
N ASP A 503 14.49 -4.14 22.39
CA ASP A 503 15.37 -5.25 21.97
C ASP A 503 14.62 -6.39 21.27
N GLU A 504 13.32 -6.51 21.50
CA GLU A 504 12.43 -7.42 20.76
C GLU A 504 12.55 -7.25 19.23
N PHE A 505 12.94 -6.06 18.73
CA PHE A 505 13.13 -5.85 17.29
C PHE A 505 14.34 -6.61 16.73
N ASN A 506 15.26 -7.09 17.58
CA ASN A 506 16.46 -7.80 17.15
C ASN A 506 16.12 -9.12 16.44
N GLN A 507 15.06 -9.81 16.87
CA GLN A 507 14.65 -11.12 16.33
C GLN A 507 13.97 -11.04 14.94
N PHE A 508 13.54 -9.85 14.53
CA PHE A 508 12.84 -9.67 13.26
C PHE A 508 13.82 -9.34 12.14
N ALA A 509 13.92 -10.27 11.19
CA ALA A 509 14.73 -10.13 9.99
C ALA A 509 14.20 -9.03 9.05
N GLN A 510 12.92 -8.71 9.11
CA GLN A 510 12.31 -7.69 8.26
C GLN A 510 11.76 -6.57 9.12
N VAL A 511 12.10 -5.32 8.79
CA VAL A 511 11.61 -4.14 9.50
C VAL A 511 11.25 -3.04 8.52
N MET A 512 10.13 -2.37 8.76
CA MET A 512 9.70 -1.17 8.03
C MET A 512 9.27 -0.09 9.02
N GLY A 513 9.97 1.04 9.02
CA GLY A 513 9.65 2.23 9.80
C GLY A 513 8.78 3.19 9.01
N ALA A 514 7.80 3.78 9.69
CA ALA A 514 6.97 4.85 9.13
C ALA A 514 6.48 5.77 10.25
N GLY A 515 5.25 5.59 10.70
CA GLY A 515 4.66 6.30 11.83
C GLY A 515 3.61 7.35 11.42
N PRO A 516 2.89 7.89 12.41
CA PRO A 516 2.98 7.54 13.83
C PRO A 516 2.38 6.17 14.17
N LEU A 517 2.75 5.62 15.32
CA LEU A 517 2.05 4.48 15.92
C LEU A 517 0.63 4.92 16.31
N LEU A 518 -0.39 4.22 15.82
CA LEU A 518 -1.80 4.60 16.01
C LEU A 518 -2.43 3.84 17.19
N ILE A 519 -2.29 2.51 17.16
CA ILE A 519 -2.88 1.60 18.14
C ILE A 519 -1.80 0.62 18.60
N LYS A 520 -1.76 0.35 19.89
CA LYS A 520 -0.97 -0.73 20.50
C LYS A 520 -1.85 -1.46 21.51
N ASN A 521 -1.90 -2.79 21.45
CA ASN A 521 -2.68 -3.63 22.36
C ASN A 521 -4.16 -3.17 22.48
N ARG A 522 -4.79 -2.86 21.33
CA ARG A 522 -6.17 -2.33 21.19
C ARG A 522 -6.42 -0.95 21.79
N GLN A 523 -5.38 -0.27 22.26
CA GLN A 523 -5.47 1.09 22.80
C GLN A 523 -4.93 2.10 21.79
N MET A 524 -5.63 3.22 21.62
CA MET A 524 -5.13 4.33 20.82
C MET A 524 -3.95 4.96 21.56
N VAL A 525 -2.76 4.92 20.94
CA VAL A 525 -1.49 5.43 21.49
C VAL A 525 -0.86 6.50 20.60
N LEU A 526 -1.68 7.10 19.73
CA LEU A 526 -1.30 8.16 18.81
C LEU A 526 -0.68 9.34 19.59
N ASP A 527 0.61 9.53 19.39
CA ASP A 527 1.38 10.66 19.91
C ASP A 527 2.40 11.10 18.84
N ALA A 528 1.87 11.75 17.82
CA ALA A 528 2.66 12.24 16.69
C ALA A 528 3.75 13.27 17.09
N PRO A 529 3.55 14.15 18.10
CA PRO A 529 4.62 15.01 18.60
C PRO A 529 5.84 14.26 19.15
N SER A 530 5.66 13.19 19.94
CA SER A 530 6.81 12.44 20.47
C SER A 530 7.59 11.66 19.40
N GLU A 531 6.94 11.38 18.27
CA GLU A 531 7.55 10.82 17.05
C GLU A 531 8.04 11.91 16.07
N GLN A 532 8.08 13.16 16.53
CA GLN A 532 8.58 14.35 15.83
C GLN A 532 7.93 14.60 14.46
N PHE A 533 6.62 14.38 14.36
CA PHE A 533 5.85 14.84 13.21
C PHE A 533 5.50 16.33 13.34
N SER A 534 5.48 17.04 12.21
CA SER A 534 5.18 18.48 12.20
C SER A 534 3.71 18.77 12.45
N ALA A 535 3.39 19.96 12.97
CA ALA A 535 2.01 20.41 13.18
C ALA A 535 1.15 20.32 11.91
N ASN A 536 1.73 20.67 10.76
CA ASN A 536 1.04 20.59 9.47
C ASN A 536 0.67 19.15 9.11
N PHE A 537 1.57 18.18 9.32
CA PHE A 537 1.28 16.77 9.07
C PHE A 537 0.20 16.23 10.02
N MET A 538 0.22 16.67 11.29
CA MET A 538 -0.76 16.26 12.29
C MET A 538 -2.18 16.76 12.00
N GLN A 539 -2.30 17.94 11.38
CA GLN A 539 -3.59 18.53 11.00
C GLN A 539 -4.07 18.10 9.61
N GLU A 540 -3.24 17.41 8.83
CA GLU A 540 -3.54 17.05 7.46
C GLU A 540 -4.67 16.00 7.37
N ALA A 541 -5.67 16.29 6.56
CA ALA A 541 -6.71 15.36 6.13
C ALA A 541 -6.38 14.85 4.72
N ALA A 542 -5.94 13.60 4.61
CA ALA A 542 -5.46 13.01 3.35
C ALA A 542 -5.71 11.50 3.34
N PRO A 543 -5.68 10.84 2.16
CA PRO A 543 -5.63 9.39 2.10
C PRO A 543 -4.50 8.83 2.97
N ARG A 544 -4.74 7.72 3.65
CA ARG A 544 -3.76 7.08 4.55
C ARG A 544 -3.54 5.64 4.15
N SER A 545 -2.30 5.19 4.28
CA SER A 545 -1.93 3.77 4.25
C SER A 545 -1.63 3.33 5.68
N VAL A 546 -2.09 2.14 6.06
CA VAL A 546 -1.96 1.62 7.41
C VAL A 546 -1.60 0.14 7.33
N ILE A 547 -0.74 -0.30 8.25
CA ILE A 547 -0.55 -1.71 8.53
C ILE A 547 -1.08 -2.00 9.93
N ALA A 548 -1.82 -3.10 10.09
CA ALA A 548 -2.41 -3.47 11.36
C ALA A 548 -2.35 -4.98 11.61
N THR A 549 -2.52 -5.38 12.86
CA THR A 549 -2.63 -6.79 13.28
C THR A 549 -4.04 -7.10 13.76
N THR A 550 -4.52 -8.31 13.50
CA THR A 550 -5.78 -8.82 14.08
C THR A 550 -5.53 -9.63 15.35
N ALA A 551 -6.60 -9.93 16.09
CA ALA A 551 -6.53 -10.81 17.26
C ALA A 551 -6.04 -12.23 16.92
N GLN A 552 -6.18 -12.66 15.67
CA GLN A 552 -5.76 -13.96 15.17
C GLN A 552 -4.30 -13.96 14.68
N GLY A 553 -3.58 -12.86 14.82
CA GLY A 553 -2.21 -12.70 14.34
C GLY A 553 -2.10 -12.53 12.82
N LYS A 554 -3.18 -12.12 12.15
CA LYS A 554 -3.14 -11.77 10.73
C LYS A 554 -2.67 -10.33 10.55
N LEU A 555 -2.05 -10.06 9.40
CA LEU A 555 -1.67 -8.72 8.97
C LEU A 555 -2.74 -8.11 8.08
N LEU A 556 -3.02 -6.82 8.27
CA LEU A 556 -3.91 -6.04 7.43
C LEU A 556 -3.08 -4.96 6.71
N LEU A 557 -3.09 -4.96 5.38
CA LEU A 557 -2.57 -3.86 4.55
C LEU A 557 -3.77 -3.02 4.11
N LEU A 558 -3.96 -1.85 4.72
CA LEU A 558 -5.18 -1.06 4.57
C LEU A 558 -4.90 0.30 3.96
N THR A 559 -5.86 0.81 3.19
CA THR A 559 -5.90 2.20 2.76
C THR A 559 -7.24 2.81 3.09
N VAL A 560 -7.23 4.05 3.55
CA VAL A 560 -8.42 4.83 3.91
C VAL A 560 -8.43 6.11 3.09
N HIS A 561 -9.44 6.28 2.25
CA HIS A 561 -9.54 7.40 1.31
C HIS A 561 -10.51 8.48 1.79
N ASN A 562 -10.80 9.45 0.93
CA ASN A 562 -11.77 10.51 1.17
C ASN A 562 -13.10 9.94 1.68
N ARG A 563 -13.61 10.53 2.77
CA ARG A 563 -14.95 10.22 3.26
C ARG A 563 -16.00 10.63 2.23
N VAL A 564 -17.19 10.05 2.35
CA VAL A 564 -18.36 10.48 1.58
C VAL A 564 -18.54 12.00 1.73
N ASN A 565 -18.53 12.73 0.60
CA ASN A 565 -18.66 14.19 0.56
C ASN A 565 -17.60 15.00 1.32
N GLY A 566 -16.38 14.47 1.50
CA GLY A 566 -15.34 15.20 2.21
C GLY A 566 -13.90 14.76 1.91
N ALA A 567 -12.96 15.29 2.68
CA ALA A 567 -11.54 14.94 2.59
C ALA A 567 -11.23 13.59 3.25
N GLY A 568 -9.99 13.12 3.08
CA GLY A 568 -9.46 11.94 3.75
C GLY A 568 -9.45 12.06 5.28
N PRO A 569 -9.09 10.98 5.99
CA PRO A 569 -9.01 11.02 7.45
C PRO A 569 -7.79 11.82 7.93
N THR A 570 -7.98 12.48 9.07
CA THR A 570 -6.88 12.89 9.96
C THR A 570 -6.24 11.67 10.63
N LEU A 571 -5.11 11.85 11.33
CA LEU A 571 -4.45 10.76 12.07
C LEU A 571 -5.36 10.16 13.16
N SER A 572 -6.09 11.00 13.89
CA SER A 572 -7.02 10.54 14.93
C SER A 572 -8.21 9.79 14.34
N GLU A 573 -8.73 10.24 13.19
CA GLU A 573 -9.82 9.54 12.51
C GLU A 573 -9.38 8.20 11.95
N VAL A 574 -8.18 8.11 11.35
CA VAL A 574 -7.69 6.81 10.87
C VAL A 574 -7.45 5.84 12.04
N ALA A 575 -6.95 6.32 13.19
CA ALA A 575 -6.86 5.51 14.40
C ALA A 575 -8.25 5.04 14.88
N GLY A 576 -9.26 5.91 14.84
CA GLY A 576 -10.65 5.54 15.14
C GLY A 576 -11.21 4.50 14.17
N VAL A 577 -10.94 4.63 12.87
CA VAL A 577 -11.32 3.63 11.85
C VAL A 577 -10.64 2.28 12.11
N MET A 578 -9.35 2.27 12.48
CA MET A 578 -8.65 1.03 12.84
C MET A 578 -9.24 0.37 14.09
N GLN A 579 -9.67 1.16 15.07
CA GLN A 579 -10.35 0.66 16.25
C GLN A 579 -11.71 0.03 15.91
N GLN A 580 -12.50 0.65 15.00
CA GLN A 580 -13.78 0.10 14.53
C GLN A 580 -13.62 -1.22 13.77
N ILE A 581 -12.52 -1.38 13.02
CA ILE A 581 -12.17 -2.64 12.33
C ILE A 581 -11.65 -3.72 13.31
N GLY A 582 -11.35 -3.36 14.56
CA GLY A 582 -10.87 -4.30 15.58
C GLY A 582 -9.37 -4.59 15.51
N ALA A 583 -8.57 -3.66 14.97
CA ALA A 583 -7.12 -3.77 14.97
C ALA A 583 -6.56 -3.89 16.40
N VAL A 584 -5.60 -4.81 16.60
CA VAL A 584 -4.85 -4.98 17.85
C VAL A 584 -3.72 -3.97 17.90
N ASP A 585 -2.88 -3.95 16.88
CA ASP A 585 -1.88 -2.90 16.68
C ASP A 585 -2.11 -2.25 15.32
N ALA A 586 -1.79 -0.97 15.19
CA ALA A 586 -1.89 -0.26 13.91
C ALA A 586 -0.81 0.81 13.80
N LEU A 587 -0.15 0.85 12.64
CA LEU A 587 0.91 1.78 12.30
C LEU A 587 0.55 2.52 11.01
N ASN A 588 0.58 3.85 11.07
CA ASN A 588 0.43 4.68 9.88
C ASN A 588 1.68 4.55 9.00
N LEU A 589 1.47 4.40 7.69
CA LEU A 589 2.50 4.42 6.65
C LEU A 589 2.50 5.77 5.90
N ASP A 590 3.35 5.93 4.90
CA ASP A 590 3.32 7.15 4.08
C ASP A 590 1.94 7.34 3.39
N GLY A 591 1.48 8.58 3.30
CA GLY A 591 0.09 8.93 2.97
C GLY A 591 -0.10 9.71 1.66
N GLY A 592 -1.27 10.31 1.51
CA GLY A 592 -1.57 11.26 0.45
C GLY A 592 -1.48 10.64 -0.96
N SER A 593 -0.66 11.23 -1.82
CA SER A 593 -0.46 10.69 -3.19
C SER A 593 0.36 9.41 -3.22
N SER A 594 1.09 9.07 -2.13
CA SER A 594 1.82 7.81 -1.99
C SER A 594 0.89 6.62 -1.73
N THR A 595 -0.28 6.87 -1.10
CA THR A 595 -1.25 5.83 -0.71
C THR A 595 -1.69 4.99 -1.91
N THR A 596 -1.17 3.77 -1.97
CA THR A 596 -1.37 2.84 -3.10
C THR A 596 -1.39 1.41 -2.57
N LEU A 597 -2.41 0.65 -2.94
CA LEU A 597 -2.52 -0.79 -2.67
C LEU A 597 -2.60 -1.53 -4.01
N TYR A 598 -1.71 -2.51 -4.18
CA TYR A 598 -1.55 -3.29 -5.41
C TYR A 598 -1.86 -4.76 -5.16
N LEU A 599 -2.53 -5.42 -6.11
CA LEU A 599 -2.81 -6.86 -6.12
C LEU A 599 -2.90 -7.35 -7.57
N GLY A 600 -2.19 -8.43 -7.91
CA GLY A 600 -2.42 -9.21 -9.13
C GLY A 600 -2.37 -8.41 -10.44
N GLY A 601 -1.57 -7.34 -10.52
CA GLY A 601 -1.48 -6.49 -11.72
C GLY A 601 -2.29 -5.18 -11.66
N GLN A 602 -3.10 -4.96 -10.63
CA GLN A 602 -3.95 -3.77 -10.52
C GLN A 602 -3.73 -2.98 -9.23
N ILE A 603 -4.10 -1.69 -9.26
CA ILE A 603 -4.21 -0.83 -8.09
C ILE A 603 -5.67 -0.87 -7.62
N LEU A 604 -5.89 -1.23 -6.37
CA LEU A 604 -7.24 -1.51 -5.84
C LEU A 604 -7.98 -0.26 -5.36
N ASN A 605 -7.25 0.77 -4.94
CA ASN A 605 -7.81 1.82 -4.09
C ASN A 605 -7.95 3.19 -4.78
N ARG A 606 -7.42 3.36 -6.00
CA ARG A 606 -7.44 4.62 -6.76
C ARG A 606 -7.08 4.40 -8.22
N THR A 607 -7.29 5.43 -9.06
CA THR A 607 -6.87 5.38 -10.47
C THR A 607 -5.34 5.38 -10.59
N PRO A 608 -4.73 4.56 -11.47
CA PRO A 608 -3.27 4.51 -11.63
C PRO A 608 -2.61 5.86 -11.92
N SER A 609 -3.25 6.70 -12.73
CA SER A 609 -2.78 8.05 -13.09
C SER A 609 -2.68 9.01 -11.92
N SER A 610 -3.37 8.73 -10.80
CA SER A 610 -3.34 9.55 -9.59
C SER A 610 -2.26 9.16 -8.60
N THR A 611 -1.51 8.08 -8.85
CA THR A 611 -0.47 7.58 -7.93
C THR A 611 0.83 8.37 -8.08
N ALA A 612 1.48 8.67 -6.95
CA ALA A 612 2.83 9.20 -6.95
C ALA A 612 3.87 8.08 -6.92
N SER A 613 5.08 8.39 -7.37
CA SER A 613 6.23 7.52 -7.17
C SER A 613 6.63 7.50 -5.69
N VAL A 614 6.89 6.31 -5.17
CA VAL A 614 7.32 6.06 -3.78
C VAL A 614 8.74 5.51 -3.75
N SER A 615 9.45 5.62 -2.63
CA SER A 615 10.82 5.07 -2.47
C SER A 615 10.82 3.59 -2.15
N ASN A 616 9.82 3.12 -1.41
CA ASN A 616 9.76 1.76 -0.90
C ASN A 616 8.31 1.31 -0.64
N GLY A 617 8.13 0.01 -0.41
CA GLY A 617 6.86 -0.65 -0.11
C GLY A 617 7.05 -1.93 0.69
N ILE A 618 5.94 -2.52 1.10
CA ILE A 618 5.90 -3.89 1.64
C ILE A 618 5.26 -4.76 0.57
N GLY A 619 6.01 -5.72 0.05
CA GLY A 619 5.56 -6.68 -0.95
C GLY A 619 5.15 -7.99 -0.31
N VAL A 620 4.14 -8.63 -0.91
CA VAL A 620 3.66 -9.97 -0.60
C VAL A 620 4.04 -10.87 -1.78
N PHE A 621 4.58 -12.04 -1.49
CA PHE A 621 5.06 -13.00 -2.48
C PHE A 621 4.42 -14.34 -2.21
N ILE A 622 3.98 -15.02 -3.27
CA ILE A 622 3.45 -16.38 -3.20
C ILE A 622 4.36 -17.29 -4.02
N GLN A 623 4.70 -18.44 -3.44
CA GLN A 623 5.27 -19.60 -4.12
C GLN A 623 4.13 -20.60 -4.35
N PRO A 624 3.47 -20.56 -5.52
CA PRO A 624 2.28 -21.36 -5.81
C PRO A 624 2.58 -22.83 -6.06
#